data_AF-A0A644X4L8-F1
#
_entry.id   AF-A0A644X4L8-F1
#
_cell.length_a   1.000
_cell.length_b   1.000
_cell.length_c   1.000
_cell.angle_alpha   90.00
_cell.angle_beta   90.00
_cell.angle_gamma   90.00
#
_symmetry.space_group_name_H-M   'P 1'
#
loop_
_entity.id
_entity.type
_entity.pdbx_description
1 polymer ?
#
loop_
_entity_poly.entity_id
_entity_poly.type
_entity_poly.pdbx_seq_one_letter_code
_entity_poly.pdbx_strand_id
1 'polypeptide(L)' 'MTQERKAEIKQQAITSAQLQQIQKIAETISYGSITLVFQNGVLIQIDRSEKIRLPQEQK' A
#
# COMPACT_ATOMS: atom_id res chain seq x y z
N MET A 1 -42.84 10.39 2.24
CA MET A 1 -42.30 9.14 1.69
C MET A 1 -40.80 9.29 1.60
N THR A 2 -40.12 8.76 2.60
CA THR A 2 -38.69 8.94 2.86
C THR A 2 -37.88 8.22 1.79
N GLN A 3 -36.96 8.93 1.12
CA GLN A 3 -36.03 8.29 0.17
C GLN A 3 -34.98 7.51 0.96
N GLU A 4 -35.09 6.19 0.90
CA GLU A 4 -34.07 5.26 1.37
C GLU A 4 -32.88 5.32 0.41
N ARG A 5 -31.90 6.18 0.70
CA ARG A 5 -30.58 6.11 0.06
C ARG A 5 -29.94 4.81 0.49
N LYS A 6 -30.02 3.80 -0.38
CA LYS A 6 -29.18 2.59 -0.31
C LYS A 6 -27.72 3.06 -0.31
N ALA A 7 -27.10 3.09 0.86
CA ALA A 7 -25.66 3.12 0.96
C ALA A 7 -25.17 1.77 0.43
N GLU A 8 -24.77 1.73 -0.84
CA GLU A 8 -23.92 0.64 -1.34
C GLU A 8 -22.74 0.54 -0.38
N ILE A 9 -22.67 -0.57 0.37
CA ILE A 9 -21.47 -0.93 1.11
C ILE A 9 -20.42 -1.28 0.04
N LYS A 10 -19.74 -0.25 -0.49
CA LYS A 10 -18.55 -0.43 -1.31
C LYS A 10 -17.52 -1.07 -0.41
N GLN A 11 -17.36 -2.39 -0.50
CA GLN A 11 -16.20 -3.07 0.05
C GLN A 11 -14.98 -2.42 -0.61
N GLN A 12 -14.29 -1.57 0.13
CA GLN A 12 -13.14 -0.84 -0.38
C GLN A 12 -11.96 -1.81 -0.47
N ALA A 13 -11.39 -1.95 -1.66
CA ALA A 13 -10.24 -2.84 -1.87
C ALA A 13 -9.00 -2.41 -1.08
N ILE A 14 -8.87 -1.11 -0.82
CA ILE A 14 -7.80 -0.51 -0.02
C ILE A 14 -8.46 0.47 0.96
N THR A 15 -8.15 0.31 2.24
CA THR A 15 -8.59 1.25 3.28
C THR A 15 -7.75 2.52 3.29
N SER A 16 -8.28 3.61 3.86
CA SER A 16 -7.52 4.86 4.01
C SER A 16 -6.20 4.68 4.77
N ALA A 17 -6.18 3.84 5.81
CA ALA A 17 -4.97 3.54 6.58
C ALA A 17 -3.91 2.82 5.73
N GLN A 18 -4.32 1.84 4.91
CA GLN A 18 -3.42 1.16 4.00
C GLN A 18 -2.89 2.11 2.92
N LEU A 19 -3.72 3.02 2.41
CA LEU A 19 -3.29 4.03 1.45
C LEU A 19 -2.21 4.95 2.03
N GLN A 20 -2.39 5.43 3.26
CA GLN A 20 -1.37 6.21 3.97
C GLN A 20 -0.07 5.41 4.17
N GLN A 21 -0.17 4.12 4.48
CA GLN A 21 1.01 3.26 4.62
C GLN A 21 1.77 3.12 3.28
N ILE A 22 1.06 2.89 2.18
CA ILE A 22 1.66 2.79 0.84
C ILE A 22 2.37 4.11 0.50
N GLN A 23 1.72 5.24 0.76
CA GLN A 23 2.31 6.56 0.52
C GLN A 23 3.62 6.74 1.31
N LYS A 24 3.63 6.43 2.61
CA LYS A 24 4.82 6.53 3.46
C LYS A 24 5.97 5.63 2.98
N ILE A 25 5.66 4.43 2.49
CA ILE A 25 6.66 3.52 1.93
C ILE A 25 7.23 4.11 0.62
N ALA A 26 6.37 4.62 -0.25
CA ALA A 26 6.78 5.24 -1.51
C ALA A 26 7.64 6.49 -1.32
N GLU A 27 7.35 7.31 -0.31
CA GLU A 27 8.14 8.51 0.02
C GLU A 27 9.55 8.17 0.54
N THR A 28 9.71 6.98 1.13
CA THR A 28 10.97 6.57 1.77
C THR A 28 11.80 5.63 0.90
N ILE A 29 11.24 5.08 -0.19
CA ILE A 29 11.95 4.16 -1.07
C ILE A 29 12.88 4.95 -2.00
N SER A 30 14.18 4.63 -1.99
CA SER A 30 15.14 5.33 -2.87
C SER A 30 15.36 4.58 -4.18
N TYR A 31 15.59 3.27 -4.10
CA TYR A 31 15.77 2.40 -5.26
C TYR A 31 15.18 1.02 -4.93
N GLY A 32 13.96 0.78 -5.39
CA GLY A 32 13.24 -0.43 -5.02
C GLY A 32 11.89 -0.57 -5.71
N SER A 33 11.09 -1.49 -5.18
CA SER A 33 9.73 -1.80 -5.63
C SER A 33 8.82 -2.05 -4.43
N ILE A 34 7.55 -1.69 -4.58
CA ILE A 34 6.49 -2.01 -3.63
C ILE A 34 5.56 -3.02 -4.29
N THR A 35 5.32 -4.15 -3.62
CA THR A 35 4.42 -5.20 -4.10
C THR A 35 3.15 -5.20 -3.26
N LEU A 36 1.99 -5.09 -3.90
CA LEU A 36 0.68 -5.12 -3.26
C LEU A 36 0.00 -6.45 -3.59
N VAL A 37 -0.43 -7.19 -2.57
CA VAL A 37 -1.12 -8.48 -2.75
C VAL A 37 -2.57 -8.33 -2.36
N PHE A 38 -3.45 -8.60 -3.33
CA PHE A 38 -4.89 -8.59 -3.13
C PHE A 38 -5.44 -10.01 -3.14
N GLN A 39 -6.36 -10.30 -2.24
CA GLN A 39 -7.12 -11.55 -2.20
C GLN A 39 -8.58 -11.22 -1.93
N ASN A 40 -9.50 -11.87 -2.65
CA ASN A 40 -10.94 -11.64 -2.52
C ASN A 40 -11.35 -10.16 -2.63
N GLY A 41 -10.63 -9.40 -3.47
CA GLY A 41 -10.90 -7.97 -3.69
C GLY A 41 -10.42 -7.05 -2.57
N VAL A 42 -9.67 -7.55 -1.57
CA VAL A 42 -9.09 -6.72 -0.50
C VAL A 42 -7.57 -6.83 -0.46
N LEU A 43 -6.90 -5.72 -0.14
CA LEU A 43 -5.46 -5.68 0.07
C LEU A 43 -5.10 -6.39 1.37
N ILE A 44 -4.32 -7.46 1.26
CA ILE A 44 -3.92 -8.28 2.42
C ILE A 44 -2.44 -8.12 2.78
N GLN A 45 -1.59 -7.69 1.83
CA GLN A 45 -0.16 -7.57 2.05
C GLN A 45 0.43 -6.40 1.26
N ILE A 46 1.38 -5.71 1.89
CA ILE A 46 2.23 -4.68 1.29
C ILE A 46 3.67 -5.08 1.58
N ASP A 47 4.44 -5.38 0.54
CA ASP A 47 5.86 -5.71 0.63
C ASP A 47 6.71 -4.59 0.01
N ARG A 48 7.86 -4.29 0.63
CA ARG A 48 8.84 -3.31 0.15
C ARG A 48 10.16 -4.01 -0.07
N SER A 49 10.67 -3.93 -1.28
CA SER A 49 11.99 -4.44 -1.65
C SER A 49 12.89 -3.28 -2.06
N GLU A 50 14.03 -3.12 -1.40
CA GLU A 50 15.04 -2.09 -1.73
C GLU A 50 16.40 -2.68 -2.05
N LYS A 51 17.07 -2.09 -3.04
CA LYS A 51 18.47 -2.39 -3.34
C LYS A 51 19.35 -1.41 -2.58
N ILE A 52 19.95 -1.87 -1.48
CA ILE A 52 21.02 -1.14 -0.81
C ILE A 52 22.34 -1.31 -1.58
N ARG A 53 23.03 -0.20 -1.88
CA ARG A 53 24.45 -0.25 -2.25
C ARG A 53 25.25 -0.04 -0.98
N LEU A 54 26.00 -1.05 -0.57
CA LEU A 54 26.97 -0.91 0.51
C LEU A 54 28.17 -0.13 -0.05
N PRO A 55 28.47 1.08 0.45
CA PRO A 55 29.72 1.74 0.09
C PRO A 55 30.88 0.83 0.49
N GLN A 56 31.85 0.64 -0.40
CA GLN A 56 33.05 -0.15 -0.09
C GLN A 56 33.78 0.55 1.05
N GLU A 57 33.89 -0.13 2.19
CA GLU A 57 34.65 0.34 3.35
C GLU A 57 36.10 0.58 2.90
N GLN A 58 36.49 1.85 2.88
CA GLN A 58 37.87 2.24 2.58
C GLN A 58 38.73 1.80 3.77
N LYS A 59 39.58 0.80 3.53
CA LYS A 59 40.68 0.41 4.43
C LYS A 59 41.66 1.55 4.62
#